data_AF-A0AAV8PA85-F1
#
_entry.id   AF-A0AAV8PA85-F1
#
_cell.length_a   1.000
_cell.length_b   1.000
_cell.length_c   1.000
_cell.angle_alpha   90.00
_cell.angle_beta   90.00
_cell.angle_gamma   90.00
#
_symmetry.space_group_name_H-M   'P 1'
#
loop_
_entity.id
_entity.type
_entity.pdbx_description
1 polymer ?
#
loop_
_entity_poly.entity_id
_entity_poly.type
_entity_poly.pdbx_seq_one_letter_code
_entity_poly.pdbx_strand_id
1 'polypeptide(L)'
;MQFKRRLSAGNRRSLSTRRVPPPPARRGSRGMLHMREKKPLQCLVLKKLRKLKKVVPGCRDVGFEALLRRTADYISFLELKVIVLKRILDVHGV
;
A
#
# COMPACT_ATOMS: atom_id res chain seq x y z
N MET A 1 17.01 2.08 80.60
CA MET A 1 16.71 1.55 79.25
C MET A 1 16.66 0.02 79.28
N GLN A 2 15.85 -0.59 78.41
CA GLN A 2 15.59 -2.04 78.27
C GLN A 2 15.13 -2.34 76.81
N PHE A 3 14.98 -3.58 76.29
CA PHE A 3 14.70 -4.87 76.95
C PHE A 3 15.52 -6.07 76.42
N LYS A 4 16.11 -6.82 77.35
CA LYS A 4 15.81 -8.25 77.62
C LYS A 4 15.50 -9.15 76.39
N ARG A 5 16.50 -9.97 76.04
CA ARG A 5 16.43 -11.42 75.64
C ARG A 5 16.01 -11.86 74.21
N ARG A 6 16.77 -12.88 73.77
CA ARG A 6 16.41 -14.17 73.09
C ARG A 6 16.60 -14.34 71.56
N LEU A 7 17.60 -15.18 71.26
CA LEU A 7 17.56 -16.44 70.48
C LEU A 7 16.96 -16.47 69.06
N SER A 8 17.85 -16.66 68.08
CA SER A 8 17.91 -17.81 67.14
C SER A 8 16.63 -18.62 66.81
N ALA A 9 16.28 -18.70 65.51
CA ALA A 9 15.89 -19.96 64.82
C ALA A 9 15.68 -19.77 63.28
N GLY A 10 15.90 -20.84 62.49
CA GLY A 10 15.30 -21.05 61.15
C GLY A 10 16.01 -20.36 59.97
N ASN A 11 16.79 -21.00 59.07
CA ASN A 11 16.66 -22.28 58.34
C ASN A 11 15.52 -22.36 57.30
N ARG A 12 15.83 -22.08 56.02
CA ARG A 12 15.89 -23.10 54.95
C ARG A 12 16.35 -22.54 53.61
N ARG A 13 17.36 -23.19 53.01
CA ARG A 13 17.60 -23.12 51.56
C ARG A 13 16.55 -23.99 50.87
N SER A 14 15.87 -23.49 49.85
CA SER A 14 15.08 -24.34 48.94
C SER A 14 15.19 -23.87 47.50
N LEU A 15 16.15 -24.48 46.81
CA LEU A 15 16.04 -24.99 45.43
C LEU A 15 15.34 -24.12 44.38
N SER A 16 16.19 -23.58 43.50
CA SER A 16 15.92 -23.32 42.08
C SER A 16 14.76 -24.14 41.49
N THR A 17 13.65 -23.47 41.18
CA THR A 17 12.72 -23.90 40.13
C THR A 17 12.82 -22.94 38.95
N ARG A 18 13.25 -23.51 37.82
CA ARG A 18 13.52 -22.84 36.55
C ARG A 18 12.24 -22.22 36.00
N ARG A 19 12.06 -20.89 36.12
CA ARG A 19 10.94 -20.18 35.48
C ARG A 19 11.12 -20.17 33.96
N VAL A 20 10.53 -21.15 33.28
CA VAL A 20 10.31 -21.09 31.83
C VAL A 20 9.07 -20.22 31.59
N PRO A 21 9.16 -19.11 30.83
CA PRO A 21 7.98 -18.31 30.50
C PRO A 21 7.06 -19.11 29.56
N PRO A 22 5.73 -19.00 29.70
CA PRO A 22 4.80 -19.68 28.79
C PRO A 22 4.95 -19.09 27.37
N PRO A 23 4.80 -19.92 26.31
CA PRO A 23 4.82 -19.41 24.94
C PRO A 23 3.67 -18.42 24.74
N PRO A 24 3.86 -17.34 23.95
CA PRO A 24 2.81 -16.38 23.69
C PRO A 24 1.63 -17.10 23.05
N ALA A 25 0.44 -16.91 23.63
CA ALA A 25 -0.79 -17.45 23.08
C ALA A 25 -0.87 -17.08 21.60
N ARG A 26 -1.00 -18.09 20.72
CA ARG A 26 -1.22 -17.88 19.29
C ARG A 26 -2.57 -17.19 19.12
N ARG A 27 -2.55 -15.86 19.21
CA ARG A 27 -3.71 -15.00 18.99
C ARG A 27 -4.09 -15.21 17.54
N GLY A 28 -5.05 -16.11 17.32
CA GLY A 28 -5.58 -16.44 16.01
C GLY A 28 -6.15 -15.17 15.42
N SER A 29 -5.35 -14.49 14.61
CA SER A 29 -5.82 -13.40 13.79
C SER A 29 -6.70 -14.03 12.74
N ARG A 30 -7.99 -14.13 13.09
CA ARG A 30 -9.09 -14.52 12.21
C ARG A 30 -8.78 -13.99 10.83
N GLY A 31 -8.84 -14.85 9.82
CA GLY A 31 -8.69 -14.44 8.44
C GLY A 31 -9.67 -13.31 8.17
N MET A 32 -9.17 -12.08 8.16
CA MET A 32 -9.96 -10.91 7.87
C MET A 32 -10.22 -10.98 6.38
N LEU A 33 -11.30 -11.69 6.04
CA LEU A 33 -11.92 -11.64 4.73
C LEU A 33 -12.04 -10.16 4.41
N HIS A 34 -11.20 -9.70 3.48
CA HIS A 34 -11.16 -8.31 3.09
C HIS A 34 -12.50 -8.01 2.43
N MET A 35 -13.46 -7.57 3.24
CA MET A 35 -14.66 -6.90 2.77
C MET A 35 -14.17 -5.87 1.79
N ARG A 36 -14.52 -6.05 0.50
CA ARG A 36 -14.15 -5.12 -0.55
C ARG A 36 -14.92 -3.83 -0.28
N GLU A 37 -14.37 -2.98 0.60
CA GLU A 37 -14.82 -1.62 0.76
C GLU A 37 -14.89 -1.01 -0.64
N LYS A 38 -16.11 -0.62 -1.01
CA LYS A 38 -16.39 0.06 -2.27
C LYS A 38 -15.74 1.44 -2.16
N LYS A 39 -14.45 1.50 -2.52
CA LYS A 39 -13.64 2.73 -2.50
C LYS A 39 -14.45 3.87 -3.12
N PRO A 40 -14.55 5.03 -2.46
CA PRO A 40 -15.41 6.12 -2.91
C PRO A 40 -15.04 6.51 -4.35
N LEU A 41 -16.04 6.87 -5.17
CA LEU A 41 -15.87 7.10 -6.60
C LEU A 41 -14.72 8.07 -6.91
N GLN A 42 -14.57 9.13 -6.10
CA GLN A 42 -13.47 10.08 -6.18
C GLN A 42 -12.09 9.39 -6.13
N CYS A 43 -11.88 8.39 -5.26
CA CYS A 43 -10.63 7.64 -5.17
C CYS A 43 -10.37 6.80 -6.44
N LEU A 44 -11.42 6.28 -7.09
CA LEU A 44 -11.30 5.57 -8.37
C LEU A 44 -10.97 6.53 -9.52
N VAL A 45 -11.64 7.68 -9.60
CA VAL A 45 -11.39 8.75 -10.57
C VAL A 45 -9.96 9.27 -10.44
N LEU A 46 -9.51 9.63 -9.23
CA LEU A 46 -8.14 10.09 -8.98
C LEU A 46 -7.07 9.03 -9.28
N LYS A 47 -7.40 7.73 -9.22
CA LYS A 47 -6.50 6.65 -9.66
C LYS A 47 -6.44 6.55 -11.19
N LYS A 48 -7.56 6.75 -11.89
CA LYS A 48 -7.62 6.77 -13.36
C LYS A 48 -6.88 8.00 -13.92
N LEU A 49 -7.12 9.19 -13.37
CA LEU A 49 -6.40 10.42 -13.74
C LEU A 49 -4.88 10.31 -13.50
N ARG A 50 -4.45 9.72 -12.37
CA ARG A 50 -3.03 9.43 -12.12
C ARG A 50 -2.41 8.42 -13.10
N LYS A 51 -3.19 7.49 -13.67
CA LYS A 51 -2.73 6.62 -14.76
C LYS A 51 -2.63 7.41 -16.06
N LEU A 52 -3.64 8.22 -16.39
CA LEU A 52 -3.69 9.03 -17.60
C LEU A 52 -2.47 9.98 -17.70
N LYS A 53 -2.10 10.65 -16.60
CA LYS A 53 -0.88 11.47 -16.47
C LYS A 53 0.43 10.75 -16.84
N LYS A 54 0.48 9.41 -16.74
CA LYS A 54 1.67 8.61 -17.10
C LYS A 54 1.71 8.21 -18.57
N VAL A 55 0.55 8.20 -19.24
CA VAL A 55 0.40 7.76 -20.64
C VAL A 55 0.47 8.95 -21.60
N VAL A 56 -0.12 10.09 -21.23
CA VAL A 56 -0.12 11.30 -22.07
C VAL A 56 1.22 12.03 -21.92
N PRO A 57 1.95 12.29 -23.02
CA PRO A 57 3.22 13.02 -22.99
C PRO A 57 3.09 14.41 -22.36
N GLY A 58 4.12 14.86 -21.64
CA GLY A 58 4.18 16.20 -21.06
C GLY A 58 3.16 16.51 -19.95
N CYS A 59 2.42 15.51 -19.43
CA CYS A 59 1.28 15.71 -18.52
C CYS A 59 1.49 15.25 -17.08
N ARG A 60 2.74 15.03 -16.63
CA ARG A 60 3.04 14.60 -15.25
C ARG A 60 2.56 15.61 -14.22
N ASP A 61 2.86 16.89 -14.43
CA ASP A 61 2.72 17.93 -13.40
C ASP A 61 1.58 18.94 -13.67
N VAL A 62 0.80 18.74 -14.74
CA VAL A 62 -0.33 19.62 -15.11
C VAL A 62 -1.60 19.39 -14.27
N GLY A 63 -2.49 20.37 -14.21
CA GLY A 63 -3.83 20.23 -13.62
C GLY A 63 -4.74 19.27 -14.41
N PHE A 64 -5.84 18.82 -13.80
CA PHE A 64 -6.73 17.82 -14.42
C PHE A 64 -7.45 18.31 -15.68
N GLU A 65 -7.83 19.59 -15.76
CA GLU A 65 -8.44 20.16 -16.97
C GLU A 65 -7.45 20.16 -18.14
N ALA A 66 -6.24 20.67 -17.93
CA ALA A 66 -5.17 20.66 -18.91
C ALA A 66 -4.76 19.24 -19.33
N LEU A 67 -4.80 18.27 -18.40
CA LEU A 67 -4.61 16.85 -18.70
C LEU A 67 -5.69 16.34 -19.68
N LEU A 68 -6.98 16.64 -19.43
CA LEU A 68 -8.06 16.17 -20.29
C LEU A 68 -8.00 16.82 -21.69
N ARG A 69 -7.72 18.12 -21.78
CA ARG A 69 -7.53 18.82 -23.06
C ARG A 69 -6.37 18.21 -23.86
N ARG A 70 -5.18 18.10 -23.26
CA ARG A 70 -4.01 17.44 -23.88
C ARG A 70 -4.23 15.96 -24.20
N THR A 71 -5.14 15.29 -23.50
CA THR A 71 -5.53 13.90 -23.83
C THR A 71 -6.30 13.86 -25.14
N ALA A 72 -7.24 14.78 -25.36
CA ALA A 72 -7.96 14.90 -26.63
C ALA A 72 -6.99 15.22 -27.77
N ASP A 73 -6.14 16.23 -27.60
CA ASP A 73 -5.10 16.61 -28.58
C ASP A 73 -4.21 15.41 -28.96
N TYR A 74 -3.79 14.62 -27.95
CA TYR A 74 -2.94 13.46 -28.14
C TYR A 74 -3.66 12.29 -28.84
N ILE A 75 -4.95 12.08 -28.58
CA ILE A 75 -5.76 11.08 -29.29
C ILE A 75 -5.82 11.46 -30.78
N SER A 76 -6.21 12.68 -31.12
CA SER A 76 -6.31 13.14 -32.51
C SER A 76 -4.95 13.11 -33.23
N PHE A 77 -3.86 13.42 -32.54
CA PHE A 77 -2.50 13.27 -33.07
C PHE A 77 -2.13 11.80 -33.38
N LEU A 78 -2.49 10.86 -32.50
CA LEU A 78 -2.26 9.44 -32.74
C LEU A 78 -3.12 8.90 -33.89
N GLU A 79 -4.39 9.30 -33.97
CA GLU A 79 -5.30 8.95 -35.07
C GLU A 79 -4.74 9.43 -36.41
N LEU A 80 -4.33 10.70 -36.50
CA LEU A 80 -3.69 11.26 -37.69
C LEU A 80 -2.41 10.50 -38.07
N LYS A 81 -1.56 10.16 -37.10
CA LYS A 81 -0.34 9.36 -37.35
C LYS A 81 -0.67 7.97 -37.90
N VAL A 82 -1.70 7.30 -37.37
CA VAL A 82 -2.13 5.99 -37.88
C VAL A 82 -2.66 6.11 -39.31
N ILE A 83 -3.42 7.16 -39.63
CA ILE A 83 -3.90 7.42 -41.00
C ILE A 83 -2.72 7.64 -41.96
N VAL A 84 -1.77 8.51 -41.61
CA VAL A 84 -0.60 8.81 -42.45
C VAL A 84 0.27 7.56 -42.66
N LEU A 85 0.55 6.80 -41.60
CA LEU A 85 1.36 5.57 -41.71
C LEU A 85 0.66 4.50 -42.55
N LYS A 86 -0.67 4.38 -42.48
CA LYS A 86 -1.44 3.51 -43.38
C LYS A 86 -1.33 3.98 -44.83
N ARG A 87 -1.47 5.28 -45.11
CA ARG A 87 -1.30 5.81 -46.48
C ARG A 87 0.10 5.59 -47.05
N ILE A 88 1.13 5.71 -46.22
CA ILE A 88 2.51 5.40 -46.61
C ILE A 88 2.63 3.90 -46.93
N LEU A 89 2.07 3.01 -46.11
CA LEU A 89 2.06 1.57 -46.38
C LEU A 89 1.26 1.22 -47.66
N ASP A 90 0.08 1.81 -47.86
CA ASP A 90 -0.74 1.64 -49.06
C ASP A 90 0.04 2.00 -50.35
N VAL A 91 0.91 3.02 -50.28
CA VAL A 91 1.73 3.49 -51.41
C VAL A 91 3.01 2.66 -51.62
N HIS A 92 3.61 2.15 -50.54
CA HIS A 92 4.92 1.47 -50.59
C HIS A 92 4.88 -0.06 -50.52
N GLY A 93 3.71 -0.66 -50.24
CA GLY A 93 3.36 -2.04 -50.61
C GLY A 93 4.37 -3.12 -50.23
N VAL A 94 4.64 -3.30 -48.94
CA VAL A 94 5.44 -4.42 -48.38
C VAL A 94 4.54 -5.34 -47.57
#